data_AF-A0A960CE26-F1
#
_entry.id   AF-A0A960CE26-F1
#
_cell.length_a   1.000
_cell.length_b   1.000
_cell.length_c   1.000
_cell.angle_alpha   90.00
_cell.angle_beta   90.00
_cell.angle_gamma   90.00
#
_symmetry.space_group_name_H-M   'P 1'
#
loop_
_entity.id
_entity.type
_entity.pdbx_description
1 polymer ?
#
loop_
_entity_poly.entity_id
_entity_poly.type
_entity_poly.pdbx_seq_one_letter_code
_entity_poly.pdbx_strand_id
1 'polypeptide(L)'
;MRAADLHEVLAEILPVELSEDSALTVGHDGTFASLRPVTIADGLQMVALTQMLAWDLPLDDDLRGTVTEQAGKTTLGTVSLVARGDQADVVLRYNFPAGGLSDSALQTLVMLVLATGAEVRRIVAG
;
A
#
# COMPACT_ATOMS: atom_id res chain seq x y z
N MET A 1 -14.38 -11.43 2.99
CA MET A 1 -13.39 -11.46 4.09
C MET A 1 -13.63 -10.23 4.95
N ARG A 2 -13.73 -10.37 6.27
CA ARG A 2 -13.91 -9.25 7.21
C ARG A 2 -12.55 -8.68 7.61
N ALA A 3 -12.55 -7.47 8.18
CA ALA A 3 -11.33 -6.83 8.70
C ALA A 3 -10.66 -7.65 9.80
N ALA A 4 -11.44 -8.27 10.69
CA ALA A 4 -10.92 -9.17 11.72
C ALA A 4 -10.20 -10.39 11.12
N ASP A 5 -10.79 -11.00 10.09
CA ASP A 5 -10.18 -12.16 9.42
C ASP A 5 -8.82 -11.76 8.77
N LEU A 6 -8.76 -10.62 8.08
CA LEU A 6 -7.52 -10.10 7.50
C LEU A 6 -6.48 -9.75 8.59
N HIS A 7 -6.94 -9.22 9.72
CA HIS A 7 -6.07 -8.85 10.84
C HIS A 7 -5.40 -10.10 11.42
N GLU A 8 -6.16 -11.16 11.68
CA GLU A 8 -5.61 -12.43 12.18
C GLU A 8 -4.51 -12.96 11.26
N VAL A 9 -4.76 -12.99 9.95
CA VAL A 9 -3.78 -13.47 8.96
C VAL A 9 -2.51 -12.60 8.93
N LEU A 10 -2.64 -11.28 8.96
CA LEU A 10 -1.47 -10.39 8.86
C LEU A 10 -0.71 -10.29 10.19
N ALA A 11 -1.39 -10.35 11.34
CA ALA A 11 -0.77 -10.26 12.66
C ALA A 11 0.26 -11.40 12.92
N GLU A 12 0.21 -12.49 12.15
CA GLU A 12 1.20 -13.57 12.21
C GLU A 12 2.59 -13.18 11.69
N ILE A 13 2.69 -12.20 10.79
CA ILE A 13 3.95 -11.87 10.10
C ILE A 13 4.44 -10.45 10.36
N LEU A 14 3.56 -9.53 10.78
CA LEU A 14 3.92 -8.15 11.13
C LEU A 14 2.94 -7.55 12.16
N PRO A 15 3.35 -6.52 12.92
CA PRO A 15 2.43 -5.77 13.77
C PRO A 15 1.32 -5.11 12.95
N VAL A 16 0.07 -5.29 13.39
CA VAL A 16 -1.12 -4.73 12.74
C VAL A 16 -1.95 -4.00 13.77
N GLU A 17 -2.36 -2.78 13.44
CA GLU A 17 -3.33 -2.02 14.23
C GLU A 17 -4.69 -2.04 13.53
N LEU A 18 -5.72 -2.51 14.20
CA LEU A 18 -7.10 -2.43 13.69
C LEU A 18 -7.76 -1.15 14.18
N SER A 19 -8.18 -0.30 13.25
CA SER A 19 -8.88 0.95 13.53
C SER A 19 -10.40 0.74 13.70
N GLU A 20 -11.07 1.67 14.38
CA GLU A 20 -12.53 1.61 14.62
C GLU A 20 -13.34 1.58 13.32
N ASP A 21 -12.82 2.19 12.25
CA ASP A 21 -13.42 2.20 10.92
C ASP A 21 -13.16 0.91 10.13
N SER A 22 -12.60 -0.13 10.75
CA SER A 22 -12.22 -1.40 10.12
C SER A 22 -11.09 -1.32 9.07
N ALA A 23 -10.29 -0.25 9.07
CA ALA A 23 -9.00 -0.24 8.40
C ALA A 23 -7.92 -0.94 9.25
N LEU A 24 -6.99 -1.61 8.59
CA LEU A 24 -5.79 -2.16 9.22
C LEU A 24 -4.61 -1.26 8.86
N THR A 25 -3.85 -0.84 9.85
CA THR A 25 -2.62 -0.06 9.66
C THR A 25 -1.42 -0.94 9.96
N VAL A 26 -0.43 -0.91 9.08
CA VAL A 26 0.83 -1.65 9.23
C VAL A 26 2.02 -0.75 8.92
N GLY A 27 3.13 -0.98 9.62
CA GLY A 27 4.42 -0.35 9.33
C GLY A 27 5.37 -1.33 8.64
N HIS A 28 6.11 -0.87 7.64
CA HIS A 28 7.15 -1.68 6.99
C HIS A 28 8.27 -0.79 6.46
N ASP A 29 9.52 -1.02 6.87
CA ASP A 29 10.73 -0.37 6.35
C ASP A 29 10.62 1.17 6.19
N GLY A 30 10.09 1.84 7.22
CA GLY A 30 9.93 3.30 7.25
C GLY A 30 8.74 3.84 6.45
N THR A 31 7.87 2.97 5.95
CA THR A 31 6.58 3.32 5.35
C THR A 31 5.42 2.85 6.25
N PHE A 32 4.24 3.41 6.02
CA PHE A 32 2.99 2.96 6.63
C PHE A 32 1.98 2.63 5.54
N ALA A 33 1.20 1.57 5.73
CA ALA A 33 0.12 1.20 4.82
C ALA A 33 -1.20 1.01 5.56
N SER A 34 -2.27 1.43 4.91
CA SER A 34 -3.64 1.11 5.28
C SER A 34 -4.18 0.02 4.36
N LEU A 35 -4.74 -1.04 4.93
CA LEU A 35 -5.39 -2.12 4.23
C LEU A 35 -6.87 -2.20 4.64
N ARG A 36 -7.74 -2.45 3.66
CA ARG A 36 -9.17 -2.60 3.90
C ARG A 36 -9.74 -3.73 3.04
N PRO A 37 -10.41 -4.72 3.62
CA PRO A 37 -11.24 -5.64 2.85
C PRO A 37 -12.44 -4.89 2.26
N VAL A 38 -12.71 -5.08 0.97
CA VAL A 38 -13.82 -4.47 0.24
C VAL A 38 -14.59 -5.54 -0.52
N THR A 39 -15.91 -5.56 -0.35
CA THR A 39 -16.81 -6.38 -1.19
C THR A 39 -17.25 -5.53 -2.37
N ILE A 40 -16.89 -5.94 -3.59
CA ILE A 40 -17.31 -5.25 -4.82
C ILE A 40 -18.63 -5.82 -5.33
N ALA A 41 -18.77 -7.15 -5.26
CA ALA A 41 -19.98 -7.89 -5.60
C ALA A 41 -19.94 -9.27 -4.89
N ASP A 42 -21.03 -10.03 -4.99
CA ASP A 42 -21.07 -11.40 -4.49
C ASP A 42 -19.96 -12.25 -5.12
N GLY A 43 -19.18 -12.92 -4.28
CA GLY A 43 -18.02 -13.70 -4.71
C GLY A 43 -16.79 -12.88 -5.13
N LEU A 44 -16.87 -11.53 -5.19
CA LEU A 44 -15.76 -10.65 -5.54
C LEU A 44 -15.32 -9.81 -4.32
N GLN A 45 -14.34 -10.36 -3.61
CA GLN A 45 -13.72 -9.75 -2.43
C GLN A 45 -12.32 -9.25 -2.78
N MET A 46 -12.06 -7.99 -2.48
CA MET A 46 -10.76 -7.35 -2.69
C MET A 46 -10.15 -6.89 -1.36
N VAL A 47 -8.83 -6.72 -1.33
CA VAL A 47 -8.17 -5.85 -0.36
C VAL A 47 -7.71 -4.60 -1.08
N ALA A 48 -8.08 -3.44 -0.55
CA ALA A 48 -7.53 -2.16 -0.94
C ALA A 48 -6.34 -1.83 -0.04
N LEU A 49 -5.15 -1.68 -0.61
CA LEU A 49 -3.93 -1.29 0.08
C LEU A 49 -3.49 0.10 -0.43
N THR A 50 -3.31 1.03 0.50
CA THR A 50 -2.67 2.33 0.26
C THR A 50 -1.48 2.46 1.17
N GLN A 51 -0.28 2.54 0.59
CA GLN A 51 0.97 2.71 1.31
C GLN A 51 1.52 4.10 1.05
N MET A 52 1.85 4.79 2.11
CA MET A 52 2.43 6.11 2.06
C MET A 52 3.95 6.00 2.03
N LEU A 53 4.53 6.46 0.92
CA LEU A 53 5.96 6.27 0.62
C LEU A 53 6.78 7.47 1.08
N ALA A 54 6.29 8.68 0.83
CA ALA A 54 6.90 9.94 1.25
C ALA A 54 5.83 11.03 1.36
N TRP A 55 6.11 12.04 2.19
CA TRP A 55 5.16 13.10 2.55
C TRP A 55 5.86 14.44 2.39
N ASP A 56 5.09 15.48 2.07
CA ASP A 56 5.51 16.87 2.14
C ASP A 56 6.81 17.18 1.35
N LEU A 57 7.05 16.45 0.25
CA LEU A 57 8.19 16.68 -0.64
C LEU A 57 7.97 17.94 -1.47
N PRO A 58 9.03 18.71 -1.80
CA PRO A 58 8.93 19.81 -2.76
C PRO A 58 8.40 19.32 -4.10
N LEU A 59 7.43 20.03 -4.68
CA LEU A 59 6.84 19.67 -5.95
C LEU A 59 7.58 20.34 -7.12
N ASP A 60 8.59 19.65 -7.64
CA ASP A 60 9.39 20.06 -8.81
C ASP A 60 9.32 19.03 -9.94
N ASP A 61 10.00 19.33 -11.06
CA ASP A 61 10.04 18.47 -12.24
C ASP A 61 10.84 17.18 -12.00
N ASP A 62 11.83 17.20 -11.12
CA ASP A 62 12.66 16.04 -10.77
C ASP A 62 11.83 15.00 -9.99
N LEU A 63 11.02 15.44 -9.02
CA LEU A 63 10.10 14.58 -8.30
C LEU A 63 9.05 13.98 -9.25
N ARG A 64 8.50 14.78 -10.17
CA ARG A 64 7.54 14.30 -11.18
C ARG A 64 8.15 13.26 -12.11
N GLY A 65 9.37 13.50 -12.59
CA GLY A 65 10.12 12.57 -13.43
C GLY A 65 10.38 11.25 -12.70
N THR A 66 10.87 11.34 -11.47
CA THR A 66 11.16 10.17 -10.63
C THR A 66 9.90 9.35 -10.37
N VAL A 67 8.79 9.97 -9.96
CA VAL A 67 7.54 9.24 -9.73
C VAL A 67 7.00 8.61 -11.02
N THR A 68 7.11 9.29 -12.17
CA THR A 68 6.71 8.73 -13.47
C THR A 68 7.52 7.49 -13.83
N GLU A 69 8.84 7.53 -13.60
CA GLU A 69 9.71 6.38 -13.84
C GLU A 69 9.36 5.21 -12.91
N GLN A 70 9.16 5.47 -11.62
CA GLN A 70 8.79 4.42 -10.66
C GLN A 70 7.40 3.85 -10.94
N ALA A 71 6.44 4.67 -11.38
CA ALA A 71 5.14 4.19 -11.82
C ALA A 71 5.22 3.23 -13.01
N GLY A 72 6.15 3.47 -13.95
CA GLY A 72 6.40 2.57 -15.08
C GLY A 72 7.13 1.28 -14.74
N LYS A 73 7.91 1.26 -13.64
CA LYS A 73 8.67 0.08 -13.17
C LYS A 73 7.89 -0.78 -12.18
N THR A 74 6.88 -0.23 -11.52
CA THR A 74 6.13 -0.92 -10.46
C THR A 74 5.12 -1.90 -11.05
N THR A 75 5.28 -3.19 -10.77
CA THR A 75 4.35 -4.23 -11.22
C THR A 75 3.16 -4.42 -10.28
N LEU A 76 3.39 -4.30 -8.96
CA LEU A 76 2.38 -4.57 -7.93
C LEU A 76 1.84 -3.27 -7.35
N GLY A 77 0.93 -2.65 -8.10
CA GLY A 77 0.28 -1.40 -7.73
C GLY A 77 0.66 -0.24 -8.62
N THR A 78 0.23 0.94 -8.22
CA THR A 78 0.50 2.19 -8.92
C THR A 78 1.09 3.18 -7.96
N VAL A 79 2.31 3.62 -8.24
CA VAL A 79 2.94 4.77 -7.56
C VAL A 79 2.36 6.03 -8.18
N SER A 80 1.95 6.98 -7.33
CA SER A 80 1.39 8.24 -7.79
C SER A 80 1.79 9.39 -6.88
N LEU A 81 1.82 10.58 -7.47
CA LEU A 81 2.06 11.84 -6.79
C LEU A 81 0.72 12.50 -6.46
N VAL A 82 0.57 12.95 -5.22
CA VAL A 82 -0.60 13.71 -4.74
C VAL A 82 -0.14 15.12 -4.39
N ALA A 83 -0.40 16.07 -5.28
CA ALA A 83 0.01 17.46 -5.11
C ALA A 83 -0.88 18.22 -4.13
N ARG A 84 -0.25 19.06 -3.30
CA ARG A 84 -0.87 19.96 -2.32
C ARG A 84 -0.07 21.27 -2.30
N GLY A 85 -0.45 22.22 -3.16
CA GLY A 85 0.28 23.47 -3.31
C GLY A 85 1.64 23.26 -3.97
N ASP A 86 2.70 23.72 -3.29
CA ASP A 86 4.11 23.53 -3.66
C ASP A 86 4.74 22.25 -3.06
N GLN A 87 3.93 21.45 -2.37
CA GLN A 87 4.34 20.15 -1.83
C GLN A 87 3.58 19.01 -2.49
N ALA A 88 4.11 17.80 -2.34
CA ALA A 88 3.44 16.59 -2.75
C ALA A 88 3.77 15.39 -1.88
N ASP A 89 2.80 14.48 -1.83
CA ASP A 89 2.93 13.17 -1.22
C ASP A 89 3.13 12.10 -2.31
N VAL A 90 3.85 11.03 -2.00
CA VAL A 90 4.01 9.88 -2.89
C VAL A 90 3.37 8.66 -2.24
N VAL A 91 2.44 8.05 -2.95
CA VAL A 91 1.65 6.89 -2.49
C VAL A 91 1.71 5.74 -3.48
N LEU A 92 1.78 4.52 -2.95
CA LEU A 92 1.51 3.29 -3.70
C LEU A 92 0.09 2.82 -3.38
N ARG A 93 -0.71 2.58 -4.42
CA ARG A 93 -2.04 1.98 -4.27
C ARG A 93 -2.11 0.66 -5.02
N TYR A 94 -2.65 -0.37 -4.37
CA TYR A 94 -2.90 -1.65 -5.00
C TYR A 94 -4.20 -2.26 -4.47
N ASN A 95 -5.09 -2.63 -5.38
CA ASN A 95 -6.31 -3.35 -5.07
C ASN A 95 -6.19 -4.73 -5.69
N PHE A 96 -6.34 -5.79 -4.89
CA PHE A 96 -6.18 -7.15 -5.38
C PHE A 96 -7.27 -8.08 -4.85
N PRO A 97 -7.67 -9.11 -5.63
CA PRO A 97 -8.59 -10.13 -5.15
C PRO A 97 -8.01 -10.88 -3.96
N ALA A 98 -8.79 -10.98 -2.89
CA ALA A 98 -8.43 -11.75 -1.70
C ALA A 98 -9.17 -13.08 -1.63
N GLY A 99 -10.32 -13.17 -2.30
CA GLY A 99 -11.11 -14.40 -2.35
C GLY A 99 -10.33 -15.55 -2.99
N GLY A 100 -10.27 -16.70 -2.31
CA GLY A 100 -9.63 -17.91 -2.81
C GLY A 100 -8.11 -17.98 -2.63
N LEU A 101 -7.47 -16.94 -2.07
CA LEU A 101 -6.08 -17.04 -1.61
C LEU A 101 -6.01 -17.78 -0.28
N SER A 102 -4.96 -18.58 -0.10
CA SER A 102 -4.58 -19.06 1.23
C SER A 102 -3.98 -17.92 2.05
N ASP A 103 -4.01 -18.06 3.38
CA ASP A 103 -3.43 -17.08 4.31
C ASP A 103 -1.97 -16.78 3.98
N SER A 104 -1.16 -17.81 3.72
CA SER A 104 0.25 -17.68 3.31
C SER A 104 0.45 -16.94 1.97
N ALA A 105 -0.45 -17.14 1.00
CA ALA A 105 -0.39 -16.45 -0.28
C ALA A 105 -0.77 -14.97 -0.12
N LEU A 106 -1.77 -14.68 0.71
CA LEU A 106 -2.20 -13.33 1.06
C LEU A 106 -1.09 -12.57 1.80
N GLN A 107 -0.49 -13.19 2.81
CA GLN A 107 0.68 -12.71 3.54
C GLN A 107 1.83 -12.36 2.58
N THR A 108 2.17 -13.28 1.68
CA THR A 108 3.24 -13.07 0.69
C THR A 108 2.93 -11.89 -0.22
N LEU A 109 1.69 -11.81 -0.76
CA LEU A 109 1.29 -10.72 -1.66
C LEU A 109 1.36 -9.36 -0.97
N VAL A 110 0.87 -9.26 0.28
CA VAL A 110 0.95 -8.02 1.06
C VAL A 110 2.42 -7.62 1.28
N MET A 111 3.28 -8.55 1.68
CA MET A 111 4.71 -8.25 1.87
C MET A 111 5.41 -7.83 0.59
N LEU A 112 5.11 -8.43 -0.57
CA LEU A 112 5.68 -8.01 -1.85
C LEU A 112 5.32 -6.56 -2.21
N VAL A 113 4.07 -6.16 -1.97
CA VAL A 113 3.61 -4.79 -2.22
C VAL A 113 4.28 -3.82 -1.24
N LEU A 114 4.31 -4.15 0.05
CA LEU A 114 4.95 -3.32 1.07
C LEU A 114 6.45 -3.12 0.80
N ALA A 115 7.15 -4.19 0.43
CA ALA A 115 8.58 -4.15 0.10
C ALA A 115 8.85 -3.28 -1.14
N THR A 116 7.99 -3.39 -2.17
CA THR A 116 8.06 -2.55 -3.37
C THR A 116 7.90 -1.07 -3.01
N GLY A 117 6.92 -0.73 -2.17
CA GLY A 117 6.75 0.64 -1.68
C GLY A 117 7.94 1.15 -0.88
N ALA A 118 8.52 0.31 -0.02
CA ALA A 118 9.72 0.67 0.74
C ALA A 118 10.95 0.91 -0.15
N GLU A 119 11.08 0.17 -1.26
CA GLU A 119 12.12 0.42 -2.26
C GLU A 119 11.92 1.77 -2.96
N VAL A 120 10.70 2.05 -3.42
CA VAL A 120 10.38 3.34 -4.04
C VAL A 120 10.60 4.50 -3.07
N ARG A 121 10.25 4.34 -1.78
CA ARG A 121 10.52 5.34 -0.74
C ARG A 121 12.00 5.74 -0.71
N ARG A 122 12.92 4.79 -0.77
CA ARG A 122 14.38 5.06 -0.74
C ARG A 122 14.85 5.92 -1.92
N ILE A 123 14.12 5.88 -3.04
CA ILE A 123 14.41 6.65 -4.25
C ILE A 123 13.83 8.07 -4.15
N VAL A 124 12.60 8.21 -3.65
CA VAL A 124 11.90 9.51 -3.62
C VAL A 124 12.18 10.35 -2.37
N ALA A 125 12.68 9.73 -1.29
CA ALA A 125 12.96 10.40 -0.02
C ALA A 125 14.46 10.41 0.35
N GLY A 126 15.33 9.88 -0.52
CA GLY A 126 16.78 9.95 -0.39
C GLY A 126 17.35 11.14 -1.14
#